data_AF-J9CMS8-F1
#
_entry.id   AF-J9CMS8-F1
#
_cell.length_a   1.000
_cell.length_b   1.000
_cell.length_c   1.000
_cell.angle_alpha   90.00
_cell.angle_beta   90.00
_cell.angle_gamma   90.00
#
_symmetry.space_group_name_H-M   'P 1'
#
loop_
_entity.id
_entity.type
_entity.pdbx_description
1 polymer ?
#
loop_
_entity_poly.entity_id
_entity_poly.type
_entity_poly.pdbx_seq_one_letter_code
_entity_poly.pdbx_strand_id
1 'polypeptide(L)' 'MSEQTVIINIPPVEEWTITSLRYACKNHKVKGYTKMDREQLIQHVKEILGHKKN' A
#
# COMPACT_ATOMS: atom_id res chain seq x y z
N MET A 1 30.88 -18.97 -3.98
CA MET A 1 29.60 -18.56 -3.35
C MET A 1 28.66 -18.25 -4.50
N SER A 2 27.68 -19.12 -4.78
CA SER A 2 26.78 -18.94 -5.92
C SER A 2 25.72 -17.89 -5.59
N GLU A 3 25.60 -16.85 -6.41
CA GLU A 3 24.58 -15.82 -6.26
C GLU A 3 23.21 -16.44 -6.59
N GLN A 4 22.38 -16.64 -5.56
CA GLN A 4 20.98 -17.03 -5.74
C GLN A 4 20.12 -15.77 -5.77
N THR A 5 19.51 -15.49 -6.91
CA THR A 5 18.50 -14.45 -7.05
C THR A 5 17.21 -14.89 -6.38
N VAL A 6 16.83 -14.18 -5.31
CA VAL A 6 15.54 -14.38 -4.62
C VAL A 6 14.48 -13.54 -5.33
N ILE A 7 13.47 -14.20 -5.89
CA ILE A 7 12.29 -13.55 -6.48
C ILE A 7 11.23 -13.43 -5.39
N ILE A 8 10.91 -12.20 -4.98
CA ILE A 8 9.87 -11.91 -3.98
C ILE A 8 8.64 -11.39 -4.72
N ASN A 9 7.55 -12.17 -4.70
CA ASN A 9 6.27 -11.73 -5.21
C ASN A 9 5.56 -10.86 -4.16
N ILE A 10 5.45 -9.57 -4.44
CA ILE A 10 4.70 -8.65 -3.59
C ILE A 10 3.24 -8.69 -4.08
N PRO A 11 2.27 -9.04 -3.20
CA PRO A 11 0.88 -9.11 -3.60
C PRO A 11 0.35 -7.72 -4.01
N PRO A 12 -0.59 -7.65 -4.95
CA PRO A 12 -1.22 -6.40 -5.37
C PRO A 12 -1.95 -5.74 -4.19
N VAL A 13 -2.12 -4.41 -4.25
CA VAL A 13 -2.71 -3.60 -3.17
C VAL A 13 -4.12 -4.07 -2.82
N GLU A 14 -4.84 -4.58 -3.82
CA GLU A 14 -6.18 -5.14 -3.72
C GLU A 14 -6.26 -6.38 -2.84
N GLU A 15 -5.14 -7.06 -2.59
CA GLU A 15 -5.04 -8.22 -1.71
C GLU A 15 -4.55 -7.85 -0.31
N TRP A 16 -4.18 -6.59 -0.08
CA TRP A 16 -3.74 -6.15 1.23
C TRP A 16 -4.90 -6.16 2.23
N THR A 17 -4.59 -6.49 3.48
CA THR A 17 -5.58 -6.44 4.57
C THR A 17 -5.99 -5.00 4.85
N ILE A 18 -7.20 -4.79 5.40
CA ILE A 18 -7.66 -3.46 5.83
C ILE A 18 -6.67 -2.82 6.81
N THR A 19 -6.07 -3.62 7.70
CA THR A 19 -5.05 -3.15 8.64
C THR A 19 -3.82 -2.62 7.93
N SER A 20 -3.31 -3.35 6.92
CA SER A 20 -2.16 -2.94 6.11
C SER A 20 -2.46 -1.67 5.30
N LEU A 21 -3.66 -1.58 4.71
CA LEU A 21 -4.11 -0.40 3.98
C LEU A 21 -4.19 0.84 4.89
N ARG A 22 -4.82 0.70 6.07
CA ARG A 22 -4.88 1.77 7.08
C ARG A 22 -3.48 2.17 7.56
N TYR A 23 -2.59 1.22 7.75
CA TYR A 23 -1.21 1.48 8.15
C TYR A 23 -0.45 2.28 7.08
N ALA A 24 -0.59 1.90 5.80
CA ALA A 24 -0.02 2.64 4.68
C ALA A 24 -0.55 4.08 4.62
N CYS A 25 -1.87 4.27 4.74
CA CYS A 25 -2.52 5.58 4.82
C CYS A 25 -2.03 6.40 6.02
N LYS A 26 -1.88 5.79 7.20
CA LYS A 26 -1.38 6.44 8.42
C LYS A 26 0.05 6.94 8.23
N ASN A 27 0.94 6.11 7.67
CA ASN A 27 2.34 6.48 7.44
C ASN A 27 2.49 7.63 6.44
N HIS A 28 1.56 7.73 5.49
CA HIS A 28 1.52 8.80 4.49
C HIS A 28 0.59 9.96 4.88
N LYS A 29 0.15 10.01 6.14
CA LYS A 29 -0.65 11.11 6.70
C LYS A 29 -1.96 11.38 5.94
N VAL A 30 -2.57 10.36 5.34
CA VAL A 30 -3.88 10.45 4.69
C VAL A 30 -4.93 10.81 5.75
N LYS A 31 -5.63 11.93 5.56
CA LYS A 31 -6.66 12.41 6.50
C LYS A 31 -7.94 11.59 6.33
N GLY A 32 -8.62 11.27 7.43
CA GLY A 32 -9.90 10.57 7.39
C GLY A 32 -9.82 9.05 7.16
N TYR A 33 -8.62 8.46 7.07
CA TYR A 33 -8.40 7.03 6.80
C TYR A 33 -9.14 6.06 7.74
N THR A 34 -9.46 6.48 8.97
CA THR A 34 -10.20 5.65 9.93
C THR A 34 -11.68 5.51 9.59
N LYS A 35 -12.24 6.44 8.80
CA LYS A 35 -13.65 6.46 8.36
C LYS A 35 -13.82 6.05 6.90
N MET A 36 -12.72 5.76 6.20
CA MET A 36 -12.74 5.36 4.80
C MET A 36 -13.09 3.89 4.65
N ASP A 37 -13.83 3.59 3.59
CA ASP A 37 -14.12 2.22 3.16
C ASP A 37 -12.90 1.59 2.49
N ARG A 38 -12.93 0.26 2.33
CA ARG A 38 -11.80 -0.50 1.76
C ARG A 38 -11.37 0.04 0.40
N GLU A 39 -12.32 0.34 -0.48
CA GLU A 39 -12.04 0.85 -1.83
C GLU A 39 -11.34 2.21 -1.80
N GLN A 40 -11.79 3.11 -0.92
CA GLN A 40 -11.17 4.42 -0.73
C GLN A 40 -9.75 4.30 -0.18
N LEU A 41 -9.52 3.38 0.77
CA LEU A 41 -8.19 3.08 1.28
C LEU A 41 -7.27 2.53 0.19
N ILE A 42 -7.75 1.58 -0.63
CA ILE A 42 -6.99 1.04 -1.76
C ILE A 42 -6.63 2.13 -2.75
N GLN A 43 -7.58 3.00 -3.10
CA GLN A 43 -7.34 4.10 -4.04
C GLN A 43 -6.24 5.04 -3.54
N HIS A 44 -6.30 5.46 -2.28
CA HIS A 44 -5.24 6.30 -1.70
C HIS A 44 -3.89 5.58 -1.61
N VAL A 45 -3.88 4.28 -1.28
CA VAL A 45 -2.64 3.49 -1.24
C VAL A 45 -2.05 3.32 -2.64
N LYS A 46 -2.89 3.13 -3.68
CA LYS A 46 -2.44 3.13 -5.07
C LYS A 46 -1.89 4.48 -5.50
N GLU A 47 -2.51 5.59 -5.09
CA GLU A 47 -1.99 6.94 -5.32
C GLU A 47 -0.61 7.12 -4.64
N ILE A 48 -0.47 6.68 -3.39
CA ILE A 48 0.81 6.70 -2.66
C ILE A 48 1.90 5.91 -3.40
N LEU A 49 1.59 4.70 -3.85
CA LEU A 49 2.56 3.81 -4.53
C LEU A 49 2.82 4.23 -5.98
N GLY A 50 1.83 4.83 -6.64
CA GLY A 50 1.90 5.34 -8.00
C GLY A 50 2.55 6.72 -8.10
N HIS A 51 2.54 7.53 -7.03
CA HIS A 51 3.16 8.85 -7.00
C HIS A 51 4.60 8.81 -6.51
N LYS A 52 5.52 8.61 -7.46
CA LYS A 52 6.84 9.24 -7.43
C LYS A 52 6.85 10.40 -8.43
N LYS A 53 6.59 11.62 -7.93
CA LYS A 53 6.80 12.98 -8.51
C LYS A 53 5.98 13.91 -7.60
N ASN A 54 6.53 14.88 -6.88
CA ASN A 54 7.60 15.82 -7.20
C ASN A 54 8.28 16.24 -5.88
#